data_AF-A0A4Z2IW85-F1
#
_entry.id   AF-A0A4Z2IW85-F1
#
_cell.length_a   1.000
_cell.length_b   1.000
_cell.length_c   1.000
_cell.angle_alpha   90.00
_cell.angle_beta   90.00
_cell.angle_gamma   90.00
#
_symmetry.space_group_name_H-M   'P 1'
#
loop_
_entity.id
_entity.type
_entity.pdbx_description
1 polymer ?
#
loop_
_entity_poly.entity_id
_entity_poly.type
_entity_poly.pdbx_seq_one_letter_code
_entity_poly.pdbx_strand_id
1 'polypeptide(L)'
;MTLLEPPNTPGGKEGGEGRAEPPKISLLQSSKERLRRRLEDKLQSMGRLLEEQLPQMMTELLAAARDKMLSPAESQLTRSLLMEVIELHAHRWSPLEALTTQYYDRTIQKLTTTA
;
A
#
# COMPACT_ATOMS: atom_id res chain seq x y z
N MET A 1 70.13 -30.44 1.43
CA MET A 1 70.10 -29.86 0.07
C MET A 1 69.11 -30.68 -0.73
N THR A 2 67.81 -30.33 -0.65
CA THR A 2 67.02 -29.61 -1.67
C THR A 2 66.22 -30.64 -2.49
N LEU A 3 64.95 -30.89 -2.14
CA LEU A 3 63.75 -30.25 -2.69
C LEU A 3 63.56 -30.56 -4.19
N LEU A 4 62.48 -31.27 -4.55
CA LEU A 4 61.47 -30.86 -5.54
C LEU A 4 60.43 -31.99 -5.75
N GLU A 5 59.19 -31.79 -5.26
CA GLU A 5 57.98 -32.32 -5.91
C GLU A 5 57.45 -31.22 -6.85
N PRO A 6 57.06 -31.56 -8.10
CA PRO A 6 55.65 -31.40 -8.52
C PRO A 6 55.28 -32.38 -9.67
N PRO A 7 54.11 -32.30 -10.36
CA PRO A 7 52.94 -31.43 -10.16
C PRO A 7 51.61 -32.19 -10.02
N ASN A 8 50.65 -31.52 -9.38
CA ASN A 8 49.23 -31.85 -9.44
C ASN A 8 48.60 -31.11 -10.64
N THR A 9 47.82 -31.83 -11.46
CA THR A 9 46.92 -31.27 -12.49
C THR A 9 45.96 -32.36 -12.98
N PRO A 10 44.83 -32.03 -13.63
CA PRO A 10 43.81 -31.01 -13.34
C PRO A 10 42.37 -31.59 -13.47
N GLY A 11 41.35 -30.80 -13.14
CA GLY A 11 40.05 -30.96 -13.82
C GLY A 11 38.83 -30.93 -12.93
N GLY A 12 38.17 -29.77 -12.87
CA GLY A 12 36.89 -29.59 -12.23
C GLY A 12 36.44 -28.13 -12.30
N LYS A 13 36.24 -27.62 -13.52
CA LYS A 13 35.49 -26.38 -13.76
C LYS A 13 34.01 -26.70 -13.60
N GLU A 14 33.40 -26.18 -12.54
CA GLU A 14 32.01 -25.75 -12.52
C GLU A 14 32.04 -24.34 -11.90
N GLY A 15 31.71 -23.25 -12.57
CA GLY A 15 30.75 -23.12 -13.66
C GLY A 15 29.42 -22.57 -13.16
N GLY A 16 29.45 -21.50 -12.36
CA GLY A 16 28.33 -20.57 -12.18
C GLY A 16 27.20 -21.05 -11.27
N GLU A 17 26.94 -20.28 -10.21
CA GLU A 17 25.53 -20.03 -9.88
C GLU A 17 25.39 -18.63 -9.27
N GLY A 18 24.31 -17.98 -9.69
CA GLY A 18 24.01 -16.58 -9.47
C GLY A 18 24.19 -16.12 -8.04
N ARG A 19 24.95 -15.03 -7.92
CA ARG A 19 24.68 -13.88 -7.06
C ARG A 19 23.20 -13.77 -6.69
N ALA A 20 22.79 -14.40 -5.61
CA ALA A 20 21.54 -14.08 -4.92
C ALA A 20 21.83 -12.89 -3.99
N GLU A 21 21.99 -11.69 -4.58
CA GLU A 21 21.76 -10.50 -3.77
C GLU A 21 20.30 -10.60 -3.28
N PRO A 22 20.04 -10.51 -1.96
CA PRO A 22 18.67 -10.41 -1.48
C PRO A 22 18.01 -9.23 -2.21
N PRO A 23 16.72 -9.32 -2.57
CA PRO A 23 16.08 -8.25 -3.30
C PRO A 23 16.21 -7.00 -2.46
N LYS A 24 16.91 -5.99 -2.99
CA LYS A 24 16.85 -4.60 -2.53
C LYS A 24 15.40 -4.16 -2.73
N ILE A 25 14.48 -4.63 -1.88
CA ILE A 25 13.21 -3.97 -1.66
C ILE A 25 13.65 -2.58 -1.22
N SER A 26 13.55 -1.63 -2.15
CA SER A 26 14.19 -0.33 -2.03
C SER A 26 13.79 0.26 -0.69
N LEU A 27 14.75 0.71 0.13
CA LEU A 27 14.47 1.29 1.46
C LEU A 27 13.34 2.33 1.38
N LEU A 28 13.26 3.03 0.25
CA LEU A 28 12.21 3.97 -0.12
C LEU A 28 10.83 3.32 -0.29
N GLN A 29 10.73 2.18 -0.98
CA GLN A 29 9.48 1.42 -1.10
C GLN A 29 9.01 0.91 0.26
N SER A 30 9.93 0.38 1.06
CA SER A 30 9.65 -0.07 2.42
C SER A 30 9.23 1.11 3.32
N SER A 31 9.84 2.28 3.17
CA SER A 31 9.46 3.49 3.90
C SER A 31 8.09 4.01 3.47
N LYS A 32 7.81 4.02 2.17
CA LYS A 32 6.50 4.38 1.61
C LYS A 32 5.40 3.49 2.17
N GLU A 33 5.62 2.18 2.19
CA GLU A 33 4.65 1.22 2.73
C GLU A 33 4.43 1.43 4.24
N ARG A 34 5.49 1.66 5.01
CA ARG A 34 5.35 2.00 6.44
C ARG A 34 4.57 3.29 6.67
N LEU A 35 4.83 4.32 5.87
CA LEU A 35 4.10 5.58 5.95
C LEU A 35 2.64 5.37 5.56
N ARG A 36 2.37 4.59 4.51
CA ARG A 36 1.03 4.24 4.08
C ARG A 36 0.25 3.54 5.21
N ARG A 37 0.81 2.50 5.80
CA ARG A 37 0.20 1.81 6.96
C ARG A 37 -0.08 2.75 8.12
N ARG A 38 0.88 3.61 8.47
CA ARG A 38 0.68 4.61 9.55
C ARG A 38 -0.44 5.60 9.25
N LEU A 39 -0.62 5.99 7.98
CA LEU A 39 -1.70 6.88 7.57
C LEU A 39 -3.04 6.15 7.61
N GLU A 40 -3.10 4.90 7.14
CA GLU A 40 -4.28 4.03 7.22
C GLU A 40 -4.70 3.80 8.68
N ASP A 41 -3.75 3.42 9.55
CA ASP A 41 -3.99 3.21 10.98
C ASP A 41 -4.53 4.47 11.67
N LYS A 42 -3.99 5.65 11.32
CA LYS A 42 -4.46 6.93 11.85
C LYS A 42 -5.88 7.24 11.38
N LEU A 43 -6.17 7.04 10.10
CA LEU A 43 -7.52 7.28 9.57
C LEU A 43 -8.55 6.38 10.25
N GLN A 44 -8.24 5.09 10.39
CA GLN A 44 -9.10 4.13 11.08
C GLN A 44 -9.29 4.47 12.56
N SER A 45 -8.21 4.85 13.25
CA SER A 45 -8.24 5.28 14.64
C SER A 45 -9.14 6.52 14.84
N MET A 46 -8.93 7.56 14.03
CA MET A 46 -9.73 8.79 14.11
C MET A 46 -11.20 8.54 13.77
N GLY A 47 -11.46 7.69 12.77
CA GLY A 47 -12.82 7.31 12.39
C GLY A 47 -13.57 6.60 13.51
N ARG A 48 -12.95 5.59 14.14
CA ARG A 48 -13.53 4.91 15.31
C ARG A 48 -13.78 5.86 16.47
N LEU A 49 -12.79 6.68 16.81
CA LEU A 49 -12.92 7.64 17.89
C LEU A 49 -14.06 8.64 17.63
N LEU A 50 -14.17 9.13 16.39
CA LEU A 50 -15.25 10.03 16.00
C LEU A 50 -16.63 9.35 16.10
N GLU A 51 -16.75 8.11 15.63
CA GLU A 51 -17.99 7.34 15.72
C GLU A 51 -18.40 7.04 17.17
N GLU A 52 -17.44 6.73 18.03
CA GLU A 52 -17.67 6.45 19.45
C GLU A 52 -18.07 7.71 20.24
N GLN A 53 -17.40 8.84 19.99
CA GLN A 53 -17.64 10.07 20.73
C GLN A 53 -18.81 10.89 20.19
N LEU A 54 -18.98 10.92 18.87
CA LEU A 54 -19.94 11.80 18.18
C LEU A 54 -20.59 11.06 16.98
N PRO A 55 -21.42 10.03 17.24
CA PRO A 55 -22.03 9.20 16.19
C PRO A 55 -22.93 10.00 15.24
N GLN A 56 -23.58 11.05 15.75
CA GLN A 56 -24.40 11.94 14.94
C GLN A 56 -23.55 12.70 13.90
N MET A 57 -22.38 13.17 14.30
CA MET A 57 -21.45 13.87 13.40
C MET A 57 -20.86 12.93 12.35
N MET A 58 -20.60 11.67 12.70
CA MET A 58 -20.20 10.64 11.72
C MET A 58 -21.30 10.42 10.68
N THR A 59 -22.56 10.34 11.12
CA THR A 59 -23.72 10.17 10.23
C THR A 59 -23.87 11.35 9.27
N GLU A 60 -23.75 12.58 9.78
CA GLU A 60 -23.78 13.80 8.97
C GLU A 60 -22.61 13.88 7.98
N LEU A 61 -21.41 13.48 8.40
CA LEU A 61 -20.24 13.41 7.53
C LEU A 61 -20.45 12.43 6.37
N LEU A 62 -20.98 11.24 6.65
CA LEU A 62 -21.28 10.23 5.62
C LEU A 62 -22.42 10.67 4.69
N ALA A 63 -23.43 11.36 5.21
CA ALA A 63 -24.49 11.96 4.41
C ALA A 63 -23.91 13.02 3.46
N ALA A 64 -23.11 13.95 3.97
CA ALA A 64 -22.44 14.97 3.19
C ALA A 64 -21.49 14.37 2.14
N ALA A 65 -20.78 13.29 2.47
CA ALA A 65 -19.94 12.55 1.52
C ALA A 65 -20.77 11.96 0.37
N ARG A 66 -21.92 11.34 0.66
CA ARG A 66 -22.83 10.80 -0.37
C ARG A 66 -23.39 11.91 -1.25
N ASP A 67 -23.86 13.00 -0.65
CA ASP A 67 -24.40 14.16 -1.38
C ASP A 67 -23.34 14.78 -2.29
N LYS A 68 -22.10 14.91 -1.78
CA LYS A 68 -20.96 15.39 -2.55
C LYS A 68 -20.72 14.49 -3.77
N MET A 69 -20.75 13.17 -3.61
CA MET A 69 -20.55 12.25 -4.74
C MET A 69 -21.62 12.37 -5.83
N LEU A 70 -22.87 12.67 -5.46
CA LEU A 70 -23.98 12.86 -6.40
C LEU A 70 -23.85 14.17 -7.20
N SER A 71 -23.07 15.14 -6.72
CA SER A 71 -22.85 16.39 -7.44
C SER A 71 -22.10 16.13 -8.76
N PRO A 72 -22.60 16.61 -9.91
CA PRO A 72 -21.95 16.38 -11.21
C PRO A 72 -20.61 17.13 -11.35
N ALA A 73 -20.40 18.19 -10.56
CA ALA A 73 -19.18 19.00 -10.58
C ALA A 73 -17.98 18.30 -9.90
N GLU A 74 -18.20 17.24 -9.15
CA GLU A 74 -17.10 16.53 -8.49
C GLU A 74 -16.21 15.79 -9.47
N SER A 75 -14.92 15.70 -9.14
CA SER A 75 -13.98 14.90 -9.92
C SER A 75 -14.18 13.41 -9.64
N GLN A 76 -13.80 12.57 -10.60
CA GLN A 76 -13.80 11.12 -10.40
C GLN A 76 -12.84 10.69 -9.27
N LEU A 77 -11.76 11.45 -9.05
CA LEU A 77 -10.82 11.21 -7.96
C LEU A 77 -11.49 11.42 -6.61
N THR A 78 -12.18 12.55 -6.43
CA THR A 78 -12.94 12.85 -5.21
C THR A 78 -13.99 11.77 -4.95
N ARG A 79 -14.74 11.36 -5.98
CA ARG A 79 -15.75 10.28 -5.83
C ARG A 79 -15.13 8.96 -5.39
N SER A 80 -13.96 8.60 -5.94
CA SER A 80 -13.27 7.35 -5.60
C SER A 80 -12.76 7.37 -4.15
N LEU A 81 -12.19 8.49 -3.70
CA LEU A 81 -11.74 8.66 -2.32
C LEU A 81 -12.90 8.64 -1.31
N LEU A 82 -14.00 9.31 -1.63
CA LEU A 82 -15.19 9.30 -0.77
C LEU A 82 -15.81 7.90 -0.66
N MET A 83 -15.86 7.15 -1.77
CA MET A 83 -16.31 5.76 -1.77
C MET A 83 -15.44 4.87 -0.87
N GLU A 84 -14.12 5.00 -0.96
CA GLU A 84 -13.19 4.24 -0.10
C GLU A 84 -13.45 4.50 1.39
N VAL A 85 -13.68 5.76 1.79
CA VAL A 85 -13.99 6.13 3.17
C VAL A 85 -15.34 5.55 3.63
N ILE A 86 -16.36 5.59 2.76
CA ILE A 86 -17.69 5.03 3.06
C ILE A 86 -17.61 3.51 3.24
N GLU A 87 -16.87 2.82 2.39
CA GLU A 87 -16.64 1.37 2.52
C GLU A 87 -15.84 1.04 3.78
N LEU A 88 -14.80 1.83 4.10
CA LEU A 88 -14.01 1.66 5.32
C LEU A 88 -14.88 1.79 6.58
N HIS A 89 -15.78 2.77 6.61
CA HIS A 89 -16.77 2.90 7.69
C HIS A 89 -17.72 1.70 7.73
N ALA A 90 -18.21 1.21 6.59
CA ALA A 90 -19.07 0.02 6.54
C ALA A 90 -18.37 -1.24 7.09
N HIS A 91 -17.03 -1.30 6.97
CA HIS A 91 -16.18 -2.33 7.58
C HIS A 91 -15.76 -2.00 9.02
N ARG A 92 -16.45 -1.09 9.71
CA ARG A 92 -16.16 -0.67 11.09
C ARG A 92 -14.72 -0.22 11.29
N TRP A 93 -14.18 0.50 10.30
CA TRP A 93 -12.81 0.98 10.29
C TRP A 93 -11.75 -0.13 10.37
N SER A 94 -12.10 -1.35 9.97
CA SER A 94 -11.12 -2.42 9.76
C SER A 94 -10.54 -2.34 8.35
N PRO A 95 -9.34 -2.88 8.10
CA PRO A 95 -8.76 -2.89 6.76
C PRO A 95 -9.70 -3.53 5.75
N LEU A 96 -9.90 -2.85 4.60
CA LEU A 96 -10.65 -3.40 3.49
C LEU A 96 -9.97 -4.66 2.94
N GLU A 97 -10.74 -5.50 2.26
CA GLU A 97 -10.19 -6.67 1.58
C GLU A 97 -9.14 -6.26 0.54
N ALA A 98 -8.14 -7.11 0.34
CA ALA A 98 -7.03 -6.82 -0.57
C ALA A 98 -7.49 -6.48 -2.00
N LEU A 99 -8.59 -7.09 -2.46
CA LEU A 99 -9.17 -6.80 -3.77
C LEU A 99 -9.79 -5.40 -3.84
N THR A 100 -10.51 -5.00 -2.79
CA THR A 100 -11.13 -3.68 -2.66
C THR A 100 -10.08 -2.59 -2.54
N THR A 101 -9.06 -2.77 -1.69
CA THR A 101 -7.93 -1.85 -1.59
C THR A 101 -7.20 -1.72 -2.92
N GLN A 102 -6.95 -2.83 -3.62
CA GLN A 102 -6.31 -2.82 -4.95
C GLN A 102 -7.15 -2.06 -5.98
N TYR A 103 -8.48 -2.18 -5.94
CA TYR A 103 -9.38 -1.44 -6.84
C TYR A 103 -9.24 0.07 -6.65
N TYR A 104 -9.30 0.56 -5.41
CA TYR A 104 -9.13 1.98 -5.12
C TYR A 104 -7.74 2.48 -5.45
N ASP A 105 -6.69 1.75 -5.05
CA ASP A 105 -5.31 2.10 -5.36
C ASP A 105 -5.08 2.26 -6.86
N ARG A 106 -5.55 1.30 -7.65
CA ARG A 106 -5.41 1.33 -9.10
C ARG A 106 -6.20 2.49 -9.71
N THR A 107 -7.40 2.75 -9.20
CA THR A 107 -8.28 3.81 -9.71
C THR A 107 -7.71 5.18 -9.40
N ILE A 108 -7.31 5.42 -8.15
CA ILE A 108 -6.67 6.65 -7.69
C ILE A 108 -5.35 6.88 -8.43
N GLN A 109 -4.52 5.84 -8.59
CA GLN A 109 -3.26 5.95 -9.33
C GLN A 109 -3.49 6.34 -10.79
N LYS A 110 -4.47 5.74 -11.47
CA LYS A 110 -4.84 6.13 -12.85
C LYS A 110 -5.26 7.59 -12.91
N LEU A 111 -6.12 8.04 -11.99
CA LEU A 111 -6.66 9.41 -11.99
C LEU A 111 -5.60 10.47 -11.64
N THR A 112 -4.58 10.11 -10.86
CA THR A 112 -3.50 11.02 -10.45
C THR A 112 -2.31 11.04 -11.40
N THR A 113 -2.10 9.98 -12.19
CA THR A 113 -1.01 9.90 -13.18
C THR A 113 -1.40 10.51 -14.53
N THR A 114 -2.69 10.66 -14.80
CA THR A 114 -3.20 11.21 -16.08
C THR A 114 -3.40 12.74 -16.03
N ALA A 115 -2.80 13.43 -15.05
CA ALA A 115 -2.91 14.88 -14.86
C ALA A 115 -1.64 15.61 -15.36
#